data_AF-A0AAP5JVS0-F1
#
_entry.id   AF-A0AAP5JVS0-F1
#
_cell.length_a   1.000
_cell.length_b   1.000
_cell.length_c   1.000
_cell.angle_alpha   90.00
_cell.angle_beta   90.00
_cell.angle_gamma   90.00
#
_symmetry.space_group_name_H-M   'P 1'
#
loop_
_entity.id
_entity.type
_entity.pdbx_description
1 polymer ?
#
loop_
_entity_poly.entity_id
_entity_poly.type
_entity_poly.pdbx_seq_one_letter_code
_entity_poly.pdbx_strand_id
1 'polypeptide(L)'
;MKLRHTQIKENAAKTKARIEKAVKETEGKVPGLTIELEGVDEVVNRDTKMKAEFASGQPPEIFELFGGTDTKNYAKTGKLLDLTPIIEELGLKDKFYNLSEFTVDGNIYGLPRAGFVEGIFYNKKIFADNGLEVPRTWKEFEDLCQKLKEKGITPFALGAAEGWVINMMPNTLWVCTAGVDIVENIAAGKAKWNDPDVVKGFQIFDDLLKKEYFTKNAIGLKYDAMQASFAQGQAAMSFDGGWVQSTYANKEKSKIVDDLGFFILPNIDGGKGNDSVNASYCLFTQYSIYSCCRGTVDLCSL
;
A
#
# COMPACT_ATOMS: atom_id res chain seq x y z
N MET A 1 11.05 -21.84 17.82
CA MET A 1 10.65 -20.43 17.65
C MET A 1 9.58 -20.38 16.58
N LYS A 2 8.57 -19.51 16.71
CA LYS A 2 7.51 -19.33 15.70
C LYS A 2 7.68 -18.02 14.95
N LEU A 3 7.52 -18.09 13.62
CA LEU A 3 7.47 -16.94 12.73
C LEU A 3 6.11 -16.94 12.02
N ARG A 4 5.25 -16.00 12.41
CA ARG A 4 3.93 -15.82 11.78
C ARG A 4 3.99 -14.90 10.57
N HIS A 5 3.34 -15.28 9.49
CA HIS A 5 3.24 -14.49 8.26
C HIS A 5 1.81 -14.45 7.69
N THR A 6 1.46 -13.39 6.98
CA THR A 6 0.15 -13.26 6.30
C THR A 6 0.14 -13.75 4.86
N GLN A 7 1.31 -14.17 4.37
CA GLN A 7 1.61 -14.49 2.96
C GLN A 7 1.04 -15.87 2.55
N ILE A 8 -0.28 -16.06 2.66
CA ILE A 8 -1.00 -17.31 2.38
C ILE A 8 -1.80 -17.29 1.06
N LYS A 9 -2.00 -16.12 0.46
CA LYS A 9 -2.76 -15.91 -0.79
C LYS A 9 -1.87 -16.17 -2.01
N GLU A 10 -2.47 -16.56 -3.14
CA GLU A 10 -1.72 -16.93 -4.36
C GLU A 10 -0.87 -15.76 -4.91
N ASN A 11 -1.42 -14.54 -4.91
CA ASN A 11 -0.72 -13.32 -5.32
C ASN A 11 0.51 -13.00 -4.44
N ALA A 12 0.59 -13.56 -3.23
CA ALA A 12 1.72 -13.46 -2.30
C ALA A 12 2.73 -14.62 -2.39
N ALA A 13 2.54 -15.61 -3.28
CA ALA A 13 3.39 -16.81 -3.36
C ALA A 13 4.89 -16.50 -3.54
N LYS A 14 5.23 -15.48 -4.35
CA LYS A 14 6.62 -15.00 -4.51
C LYS A 14 7.21 -14.50 -3.19
N THR A 15 6.42 -13.86 -2.34
CA THR A 15 6.85 -13.41 -1.01
C THR A 15 7.02 -14.59 -0.06
N LYS A 16 6.07 -15.54 -0.05
CA LYS A 16 6.15 -16.74 0.78
C LYS A 16 7.44 -17.52 0.52
N ALA A 17 7.79 -17.73 -0.75
CA ALA A 17 9.03 -18.40 -1.14
C ALA A 17 10.31 -17.65 -0.68
N ARG A 18 10.28 -16.32 -0.60
CA ARG A 18 11.39 -15.52 -0.04
C ARG A 18 11.54 -15.74 1.47
N ILE A 19 10.42 -15.84 2.20
CA ILE A 19 10.41 -16.13 3.66
C ILE A 19 10.92 -17.56 3.92
N GLU A 20 10.40 -18.55 3.20
CA GLU A 20 10.83 -19.96 3.30
C GLU A 20 12.33 -20.13 3.03
N LYS A 21 12.85 -19.42 2.02
CA LYS A 21 14.29 -19.37 1.73
C LYS A 21 15.08 -18.75 2.89
N ALA A 22 14.65 -17.60 3.41
CA ALA A 22 15.34 -16.90 4.50
C ALA A 22 15.38 -17.72 5.79
N VAL A 23 14.29 -18.43 6.13
CA VAL A 23 14.25 -19.39 7.25
C VAL A 23 15.29 -20.48 7.05
N LYS A 24 15.26 -21.19 5.91
CA LYS A 24 16.19 -22.29 5.62
C LYS A 24 17.66 -21.86 5.66
N GLU A 25 17.97 -20.67 5.15
CA GLU A 25 19.33 -20.10 5.22
C GLU A 25 19.75 -19.70 6.63
N THR A 26 18.80 -19.36 7.51
CA THR A 26 19.07 -18.99 8.91
C THR A 26 19.28 -20.23 9.77
N GLU A 27 18.40 -21.23 9.66
CA GLU A 27 18.55 -22.53 10.33
C GLU A 27 19.87 -23.22 9.94
N GLY A 28 20.25 -23.15 8.66
CA GLY A 28 21.53 -23.69 8.17
C GLY A 28 22.78 -22.97 8.70
N LYS A 29 22.65 -21.77 9.27
CA LYS A 29 23.76 -20.99 9.86
C LYS A 29 23.81 -21.07 11.39
N VAL A 30 22.72 -21.45 12.05
CA VAL A 30 22.59 -21.44 13.52
C VAL A 30 22.26 -22.85 14.02
N PRO A 31 23.26 -23.64 14.44
CA PRO A 31 23.04 -25.00 14.92
C PRO A 31 22.02 -25.08 16.06
N GLY A 32 21.02 -25.94 15.93
CA GLY A 32 19.95 -26.13 16.93
C GLY A 32 18.80 -25.13 16.85
N LEU A 33 18.84 -24.15 15.93
CA LEU A 33 17.69 -23.28 15.65
C LEU A 33 16.63 -24.03 14.83
N THR A 34 15.37 -23.84 15.18
CA THR A 34 14.22 -24.29 14.39
C THR A 34 13.12 -23.23 14.41
N ILE A 35 12.65 -22.86 13.22
CA ILE A 35 11.65 -21.82 12.98
C ILE A 35 10.40 -22.45 12.37
N GLU A 36 9.32 -22.50 13.15
CA GLU A 36 8.00 -22.91 12.69
C GLU A 36 7.34 -21.74 11.94
N LEU A 37 7.02 -21.92 10.65
CA LEU A 37 6.25 -20.94 9.87
C LEU A 37 4.75 -21.11 10.13
N GLU A 38 4.12 -20.07 10.69
CA GLU A 38 2.67 -20.03 10.92
C GLU A 38 2.00 -19.08 9.90
N GLY A 39 1.33 -19.65 8.90
CA GLY A 39 0.51 -18.88 7.97
C GLY A 39 -0.87 -18.56 8.54
N VAL A 40 -1.25 -17.29 8.57
CA VAL A 40 -2.58 -16.82 9.04
C VAL A 40 -3.14 -15.82 8.02
N ASP A 41 -4.46 -15.76 7.80
CA ASP A 41 -5.01 -14.66 7.01
C ASP A 41 -4.74 -13.31 7.68
N GLU A 42 -4.46 -12.29 6.87
CA GLU A 42 -4.09 -10.95 7.33
C GLU A 42 -5.13 -10.30 8.26
N VAL A 43 -6.41 -10.38 7.88
CA VAL A 43 -7.52 -9.79 8.64
C VAL A 43 -7.68 -10.55 9.95
N VAL A 44 -7.65 -11.88 9.90
CA VAL A 44 -7.70 -12.73 11.10
C VAL A 44 -6.53 -12.43 12.04
N ASN A 45 -5.31 -12.32 11.51
CA ASN A 45 -4.10 -12.01 12.26
C ASN A 45 -4.22 -10.66 13.00
N ARG A 46 -4.43 -9.57 12.25
CA ARG A 46 -4.45 -8.20 12.78
C ARG A 46 -5.64 -7.97 13.70
N ASP A 47 -6.84 -8.38 13.29
CA ASP A 47 -8.06 -7.91 13.94
C ASP A 47 -8.44 -8.75 15.17
N THR A 48 -8.03 -10.03 15.22
CA THR A 48 -8.38 -10.96 16.30
C THR A 48 -7.19 -11.64 16.96
N LYS A 49 -6.36 -12.38 16.20
CA LYS A 49 -5.41 -13.34 16.77
C LYS A 49 -4.27 -12.67 17.54
N MET A 50 -3.63 -11.66 16.95
CA MET A 50 -2.55 -10.91 17.60
C MET A 50 -3.01 -10.26 18.92
N LYS A 51 -4.20 -9.64 18.93
CA LYS A 51 -4.76 -8.99 20.12
C LYS A 51 -5.04 -10.00 21.24
N ALA A 52 -5.62 -11.16 20.90
CA ALA A 52 -5.94 -12.21 21.85
C ALA A 52 -4.67 -12.80 22.50
N GLU A 53 -3.63 -13.08 21.71
CA GLU A 53 -2.38 -13.66 22.20
C GLU A 53 -1.52 -12.68 22.99
N PHE A 54 -1.51 -11.39 22.60
CA PHE A 54 -0.92 -10.34 23.41
C PHE A 54 -1.65 -10.16 24.74
N ALA A 55 -2.97 -10.29 24.77
CA ALA A 55 -3.75 -10.27 26.01
C ALA A 55 -3.49 -11.51 26.90
N SER A 56 -3.41 -12.71 26.31
CA SER A 56 -3.12 -13.95 27.05
C SER A 56 -1.64 -14.14 27.43
N GLY A 57 -0.75 -13.26 26.96
CA GLY A 57 0.69 -13.35 27.24
C GLY A 57 1.39 -14.49 26.51
N GLN A 58 0.85 -14.93 25.38
CA GLN A 58 1.42 -15.98 24.52
C GLN A 58 1.54 -15.52 23.05
N PRO A 59 2.14 -14.34 22.76
CA PRO A 59 2.40 -13.95 21.39
C PRO A 59 3.45 -14.87 20.74
N PRO A 60 3.40 -15.06 19.40
CA PRO A 60 4.53 -15.62 18.65
C PRO A 60 5.81 -14.80 18.88
N GLU A 61 6.99 -15.41 18.75
CA GLU A 61 8.26 -14.71 18.93
C GLU A 61 8.58 -13.76 17.78
N ILE A 62 8.10 -14.06 16.56
CA ILE A 62 8.27 -13.22 15.35
C ILE A 62 6.95 -13.20 14.56
N PHE A 63 6.43 -12.03 14.14
CA PHE A 63 5.05 -11.89 13.62
C PHE A 63 4.73 -10.60 12.86
N GLU A 64 3.66 -10.60 12.06
CA GLU A 64 3.21 -9.49 11.19
C GLU A 64 2.11 -8.58 11.81
N LEU A 65 2.11 -7.26 11.50
CA LEU A 65 1.20 -6.19 12.01
C LEU A 65 1.02 -5.01 10.98
N PHE A 66 0.41 -3.87 11.38
CA PHE A 66 0.09 -2.68 10.54
C PHE A 66 0.52 -1.28 11.10
N GLY A 67 1.81 -0.94 10.91
CA GLY A 67 2.45 0.39 10.87
C GLY A 67 2.86 1.08 12.14
N GLY A 68 3.35 2.31 12.00
CA GLY A 68 3.57 3.26 13.09
C GLY A 68 2.52 3.20 14.21
N THR A 69 1.22 3.18 13.90
CA THR A 69 0.17 3.05 14.95
C THR A 69 0.14 1.66 15.60
N ASP A 70 0.24 0.56 14.85
CA ASP A 70 0.36 -0.77 15.46
C ASP A 70 1.67 -0.92 16.25
N THR A 71 2.83 -0.54 15.68
CA THR A 71 4.12 -0.52 16.38
C THR A 71 3.98 0.24 17.69
N LYS A 72 3.40 1.45 17.68
CA LYS A 72 3.12 2.25 18.89
C LYS A 72 2.19 1.51 19.86
N ASN A 73 1.14 0.84 19.38
CA ASN A 73 0.19 0.11 20.23
C ASN A 73 0.82 -1.13 20.89
N TYR A 74 1.61 -1.91 20.17
CA TYR A 74 2.26 -3.12 20.69
C TYR A 74 3.54 -2.81 21.49
N ALA A 75 4.32 -1.78 21.12
CA ALA A 75 5.46 -1.32 21.92
C ALA A 75 5.02 -0.87 23.33
N LYS A 76 3.89 -0.15 23.43
CA LYS A 76 3.27 0.26 24.71
C LYS A 76 2.89 -0.91 25.63
N THR A 77 2.81 -2.14 25.14
CA THR A 77 2.56 -3.30 26.03
C THR A 77 3.82 -3.78 26.74
N GLY A 78 5.01 -3.26 26.38
CA GLY A 78 6.29 -3.72 26.93
C GLY A 78 6.68 -5.15 26.53
N LYS A 79 6.06 -5.70 25.45
CA LYS A 79 6.28 -7.09 24.99
C LYS A 79 7.06 -7.19 23.68
N LEU A 80 7.39 -6.06 23.04
CA LEU A 80 8.28 -6.04 21.88
C LEU A 80 9.74 -5.99 22.34
N LEU A 81 10.60 -6.73 21.66
CA LEU A 81 12.05 -6.64 21.86
C LEU A 81 12.55 -5.32 21.27
N ASP A 82 13.31 -4.55 22.05
CA ASP A 82 14.08 -3.42 21.53
C ASP A 82 15.23 -3.95 20.68
N LEU A 83 15.17 -3.70 19.37
CA LEU A 83 16.18 -4.11 18.40
C LEU A 83 17.30 -3.09 18.26
N THR A 84 17.20 -1.91 18.89
CA THR A 84 18.20 -0.82 18.76
C THR A 84 19.62 -1.31 19.08
N PRO A 85 19.89 -2.02 20.19
CA PRO A 85 21.24 -2.50 20.48
C PRO A 85 21.77 -3.49 19.43
N ILE A 86 20.90 -4.36 18.90
CA ILE A 86 21.25 -5.37 17.88
C ILE A 86 21.56 -4.68 16.54
N ILE A 87 20.78 -3.66 16.17
CA ILE A 87 20.97 -2.88 14.94
C ILE A 87 22.27 -2.06 15.00
N GLU A 88 22.62 -1.53 16.18
CA GLU A 88 23.87 -0.81 16.42
C GLU A 88 25.08 -1.75 16.42
N GLU A 89 25.04 -2.85 17.19
CA GLU A 89 26.12 -3.85 17.26
C GLU A 89 26.47 -4.43 15.88
N LEU A 90 25.44 -4.76 15.07
CA LEU A 90 25.61 -5.36 13.76
C LEU A 90 25.78 -4.33 12.62
N GLY A 91 25.78 -3.03 12.91
CA GLY A 91 25.91 -1.96 11.90
C GLY A 91 24.80 -1.98 10.83
N LEU A 92 23.58 -2.35 11.20
CA LEU A 92 22.48 -2.60 10.27
C LEU A 92 21.66 -1.35 9.92
N LYS A 93 21.84 -0.24 10.64
CA LYS A 93 21.03 0.98 10.49
C LYS A 93 20.98 1.47 9.04
N ASP A 94 22.14 1.56 8.38
CA ASP A 94 22.27 2.04 6.99
C ASP A 94 21.90 0.98 5.94
N LYS A 95 21.43 -0.22 6.35
CA LYS A 95 20.87 -1.23 5.44
C LYS A 95 19.38 -1.02 5.16
N PHE A 96 18.73 -0.10 5.88
CA PHE A 96 17.32 0.20 5.76
C PHE A 96 17.14 1.66 5.31
N TYR A 97 16.29 1.87 4.31
CA TYR A 97 16.01 3.22 3.80
C TYR A 97 15.30 4.09 4.86
N ASN A 98 14.40 3.49 5.62
CA ASN A 98 13.73 4.15 6.74
C ASN A 98 13.34 3.13 7.82
N LEU A 99 13.42 3.55 9.08
CA LEU A 99 13.05 2.78 10.28
C LEU A 99 11.95 3.46 11.12
N SER A 100 11.51 4.68 10.77
CA SER A 100 10.62 5.48 11.64
C SER A 100 9.22 4.89 11.86
N GLU A 101 8.71 4.05 10.96
CA GLU A 101 7.46 3.28 11.19
C GLU A 101 7.61 2.22 12.31
N PHE A 102 8.85 1.87 12.64
CA PHE A 102 9.25 0.89 13.65
C PHE A 102 9.84 1.52 14.90
N THR A 103 10.08 2.84 14.88
CA THR A 103 10.66 3.58 15.99
C THR A 103 9.56 4.16 16.89
N VAL A 104 9.61 3.84 18.18
CA VAL A 104 8.71 4.38 19.20
C VAL A 104 9.57 4.91 20.35
N ASP A 105 9.39 6.19 20.68
CA ASP A 105 10.11 6.89 21.76
C ASP A 105 11.65 6.79 21.67
N GLY A 106 12.18 6.66 20.45
CA GLY A 106 13.62 6.54 20.14
C GLY A 106 14.11 5.10 19.88
N ASN A 107 13.35 4.09 20.31
CA ASN A 107 13.75 2.68 20.22
C ASN A 107 13.10 2.00 19.00
N ILE A 108 13.83 1.11 18.34
CA ILE A 108 13.40 0.39 17.14
C ILE A 108 12.84 -0.98 17.54
N TYR A 109 11.56 -1.24 17.25
CA TYR A 109 10.86 -2.48 17.61
C TYR A 109 10.57 -3.42 16.44
N GLY A 110 11.06 -3.08 15.24
CA GLY A 110 10.93 -3.88 14.03
C GLY A 110 11.88 -3.39 12.94
N LEU A 111 11.94 -4.14 11.84
CA LEU A 111 12.75 -3.83 10.65
C LEU A 111 11.79 -3.71 9.44
N PRO A 112 12.18 -3.19 8.26
CA PRO A 112 11.39 -3.20 7.02
C PRO A 112 11.78 -4.32 6.01
N ARG A 113 10.80 -4.89 5.26
CA ARG A 113 10.94 -5.99 4.23
C ARG A 113 10.91 -5.46 2.81
N ALA A 114 9.97 -4.54 2.58
CA ALA A 114 9.52 -4.11 1.27
C ALA A 114 8.82 -2.75 1.42
N GLY A 115 9.22 -1.78 0.61
CA GLY A 115 8.41 -0.59 0.40
C GLY A 115 7.19 -0.91 -0.45
N PHE A 116 6.14 -0.11 -0.32
CA PHE A 116 5.11 0.04 -1.33
C PHE A 116 4.82 1.52 -1.58
N VAL A 117 4.29 1.80 -2.76
CA VAL A 117 3.75 3.10 -3.15
C VAL A 117 2.39 2.82 -3.80
N GLU A 118 1.38 3.61 -3.45
CA GLU A 118 0.09 3.62 -4.14
C GLU A 118 0.06 4.73 -5.20
N GLY A 119 -0.62 4.46 -6.31
CA GLY A 119 -0.76 5.42 -7.40
C GLY A 119 -1.57 4.84 -8.55
N ILE A 120 -1.51 5.50 -9.69
CA ILE A 120 -2.28 5.15 -10.88
C ILE A 120 -1.40 4.33 -11.81
N PHE A 121 -1.68 3.03 -11.89
CA PHE A 121 -1.24 2.21 -13.00
C PHE A 121 -2.09 2.55 -14.23
N TYR A 122 -1.47 2.62 -15.41
CA TYR A 122 -2.17 2.92 -16.66
C TYR A 122 -1.68 2.09 -17.83
N ASN A 123 -2.56 1.94 -18.82
CA ASN A 123 -2.25 1.28 -20.08
C ASN A 123 -1.76 2.33 -21.10
N LYS A 124 -0.44 2.35 -21.34
CA LYS A 124 0.24 3.25 -22.28
C LYS A 124 -0.34 3.15 -23.69
N LYS A 125 -0.72 1.95 -24.15
CA LYS A 125 -1.33 1.76 -25.47
C LYS A 125 -2.70 2.42 -25.55
N ILE A 126 -3.56 2.27 -24.53
CA ILE A 126 -4.85 2.99 -24.48
C ILE A 126 -4.62 4.51 -24.50
N PHE A 127 -3.59 5.01 -23.80
CA PHE A 127 -3.26 6.44 -23.83
C PHE A 127 -2.80 6.89 -25.22
N ALA A 128 -1.83 6.19 -25.82
CA ALA A 128 -1.27 6.49 -27.13
C ALA A 128 -2.32 6.42 -28.27
N ASP A 129 -3.12 5.35 -28.31
CA ASP A 129 -4.20 5.15 -29.29
C ASP A 129 -5.26 6.27 -29.22
N ASN A 130 -5.33 7.01 -28.10
CA ASN A 130 -6.32 8.05 -27.85
C ASN A 130 -5.77 9.48 -27.80
N GLY A 131 -4.46 9.67 -28.02
CA GLY A 131 -3.81 10.98 -27.94
C GLY A 131 -3.82 11.57 -26.53
N LEU A 132 -3.65 10.72 -25.51
CA LEU A 132 -3.65 11.10 -24.10
C LEU A 132 -2.23 11.09 -23.54
N GLU A 133 -1.90 12.11 -22.75
CA GLU A 133 -0.65 12.20 -21.99
C GLU A 133 -0.90 11.94 -20.50
N VAL A 134 0.17 11.71 -19.73
CA VAL A 134 0.07 11.61 -18.27
C VAL A 134 -0.28 12.99 -17.69
N PRO A 135 -1.43 13.15 -17.01
CA PRO A 135 -1.89 14.45 -16.52
C PRO A 135 -1.04 14.91 -15.33
N ARG A 136 -0.82 16.23 -15.21
CA ARG A 136 -0.05 16.86 -14.12
C ARG A 136 -0.95 17.60 -13.15
N THR A 137 -2.10 18.07 -13.62
CA THR A 137 -3.12 18.77 -12.84
C THR A 137 -4.40 17.94 -12.72
N TRP A 138 -5.19 18.22 -11.69
CA TRP A 138 -6.51 17.59 -11.52
C TRP A 138 -7.44 17.83 -12.70
N LYS A 139 -7.39 19.02 -13.31
CA LYS A 139 -8.21 19.35 -14.47
C LYS A 139 -7.87 18.49 -15.69
N GLU A 140 -6.58 18.35 -16.02
CA GLU A 140 -6.15 17.48 -17.13
C GLU A 140 -6.57 16.02 -16.90
N PHE A 141 -6.56 15.58 -15.64
CA PHE A 141 -6.99 14.24 -15.23
C PHE A 141 -8.51 14.02 -15.41
N GLU A 142 -9.32 14.99 -15.01
CA GLU A 142 -10.77 14.94 -15.23
C GLU A 142 -11.14 15.00 -16.72
N ASP A 143 -10.48 15.87 -17.49
CA ASP A 143 -10.64 15.98 -18.95
C ASP A 143 -10.22 14.68 -19.67
N LEU A 144 -9.16 14.01 -19.19
CA LEU A 144 -8.72 12.70 -19.68
C LEU A 144 -9.76 11.60 -19.38
N CYS A 145 -10.30 11.56 -18.15
CA CYS A 145 -11.33 10.59 -17.77
C CYS A 145 -12.61 10.79 -18.60
N GLN A 146 -13.00 12.04 -18.85
CA GLN A 146 -14.15 12.37 -19.69
C GLN A 146 -13.95 11.87 -21.14
N LYS A 147 -12.80 12.16 -21.75
CA LYS A 147 -12.46 11.69 -23.12
C LYS A 147 -12.48 10.17 -23.26
N LEU A 148 -12.06 9.44 -22.22
CA LEU A 148 -12.14 7.98 -22.18
C LEU A 148 -13.60 7.50 -22.10
N LYS A 149 -14.39 8.08 -21.19
CA LYS A 149 -15.82 7.76 -21.03
C LYS A 149 -16.62 8.01 -22.31
N GLU A 150 -16.39 9.14 -22.98
CA GLU A 150 -17.04 9.49 -24.25
C GLU A 150 -16.75 8.50 -25.39
N LYS A 151 -15.59 7.85 -25.35
CA LYS A 151 -15.19 6.78 -26.30
C LYS A 151 -15.66 5.39 -25.85
N GLY A 152 -16.42 5.28 -24.76
CA GLY A 152 -16.87 4.00 -24.19
C GLY A 152 -15.76 3.20 -23.50
N ILE A 153 -14.58 3.79 -23.27
CA ILE A 153 -13.47 3.16 -22.55
C ILE A 153 -13.64 3.45 -21.07
N THR A 154 -13.67 2.41 -20.22
CA THR A 154 -13.72 2.58 -18.77
C THR A 154 -12.45 3.29 -18.27
N PRO A 155 -12.56 4.48 -17.65
CA PRO A 155 -11.37 5.19 -17.16
C PRO A 155 -10.64 4.41 -16.06
N PHE A 156 -11.36 3.94 -15.03
CA PHE A 156 -10.79 3.23 -13.88
C PHE A 156 -11.36 1.83 -13.65
N ALA A 157 -10.47 0.86 -13.47
CA ALA A 157 -10.78 -0.39 -12.80
C ALA A 157 -11.10 -0.13 -11.31
N LEU A 158 -12.18 -0.73 -10.79
CA LEU A 158 -12.50 -0.71 -9.36
C LEU A 158 -13.23 -1.99 -8.92
N GLY A 159 -12.73 -2.61 -7.87
CA GLY A 159 -13.39 -3.68 -7.12
C GLY A 159 -13.58 -3.21 -5.69
N ALA A 160 -14.82 -3.02 -5.27
CA ALA A 160 -15.20 -2.40 -4.00
C ALA A 160 -15.93 -3.37 -3.05
N ALA A 161 -15.85 -4.68 -3.29
CA ALA A 161 -16.33 -5.68 -2.32
C ALA A 161 -15.52 -5.66 -1.02
N GLU A 162 -14.20 -5.45 -1.11
CA GLU A 162 -13.32 -5.24 0.03
C GLU A 162 -13.18 -3.74 0.35
N GLY A 163 -13.70 -3.31 1.50
CA GLY A 163 -13.78 -1.89 1.88
C GLY A 163 -12.43 -1.15 1.98
N TRP A 164 -11.30 -1.85 2.05
CA TRP A 164 -9.98 -1.20 2.03
C TRP A 164 -9.61 -0.71 0.63
N VAL A 165 -10.03 -1.38 -0.44
CA VAL A 165 -9.69 -1.04 -1.84
C VAL A 165 -10.33 0.27 -2.25
N ILE A 166 -11.64 0.43 -2.00
CA ILE A 166 -12.35 1.68 -2.27
C ILE A 166 -11.82 2.85 -1.44
N ASN A 167 -11.16 2.58 -0.31
CA ASN A 167 -10.56 3.61 0.54
C ASN A 167 -9.16 4.08 0.08
N MET A 168 -8.45 3.35 -0.80
CA MET A 168 -7.08 3.71 -1.21
C MET A 168 -6.99 5.09 -1.89
N MET A 169 -7.80 5.31 -2.93
CA MET A 169 -7.84 6.58 -3.65
C MET A 169 -8.29 7.76 -2.77
N PRO A 170 -9.44 7.71 -2.07
CA PRO A 170 -9.84 8.82 -1.20
C PRO A 170 -8.84 9.07 -0.08
N ASN A 171 -8.16 8.03 0.45
CA ASN A 171 -7.11 8.22 1.45
C ASN A 171 -5.96 9.09 0.97
N THR A 172 -5.52 8.90 -0.28
CA THR A 172 -4.51 9.77 -0.85
C THR A 172 -5.08 11.16 -1.16
N LEU A 173 -6.32 11.25 -1.67
CA LEU A 173 -6.97 12.53 -2.00
C LEU A 173 -7.14 13.47 -0.79
N TRP A 174 -7.59 12.97 0.38
CA TRP A 174 -7.78 13.83 1.55
C TRP A 174 -6.47 14.32 2.18
N VAL A 175 -5.36 13.63 1.93
CA VAL A 175 -4.03 14.16 2.26
C VAL A 175 -3.53 15.14 1.19
N CYS A 176 -3.76 14.88 -0.11
CA CYS A 176 -3.43 15.84 -1.16
C CYS A 176 -4.13 17.19 -0.94
N THR A 177 -5.36 17.20 -0.44
CA THR A 177 -6.06 18.44 -0.08
C THR A 177 -5.59 19.04 1.25
N ALA A 178 -5.49 18.25 2.33
CA ALA A 178 -5.25 18.77 3.68
C ALA A 178 -3.77 18.92 4.11
N GLY A 179 -2.83 18.28 3.43
CA GLY A 179 -1.39 18.31 3.73
C GLY A 179 -0.93 17.16 4.61
N VAL A 180 0.32 16.71 4.45
CA VAL A 180 0.82 15.41 4.97
C VAL A 180 0.62 15.18 6.48
N ASP A 181 0.73 16.23 7.30
CA ASP A 181 0.59 16.15 8.75
C ASP A 181 -0.84 15.83 9.22
N ILE A 182 -1.84 15.90 8.33
CA ILE A 182 -3.25 15.73 8.68
C ILE A 182 -3.54 14.37 9.33
N VAL A 183 -2.84 13.31 8.90
CA VAL A 183 -3.03 11.95 9.42
C VAL A 183 -2.66 11.89 10.91
N GLU A 184 -1.48 12.42 11.25
CA GLU A 184 -1.02 12.49 12.63
C GLU A 184 -1.85 13.47 13.46
N ASN A 185 -2.28 14.59 12.88
CA ASN A 185 -3.11 15.57 13.56
C ASN A 185 -4.51 15.02 13.89
N ILE A 186 -5.15 14.24 13.00
CA ILE A 186 -6.41 13.55 13.32
C ILE A 186 -6.18 12.50 14.41
N ALA A 187 -5.13 11.67 14.29
CA ALA A 187 -4.80 10.64 15.28
C ALA A 187 -4.48 11.22 16.68
N ALA A 188 -3.90 12.42 16.73
CA ALA A 188 -3.61 13.16 17.96
C ALA A 188 -4.77 14.04 18.46
N GLY A 189 -5.93 14.05 17.79
CA GLY A 189 -7.09 14.88 18.14
C GLY A 189 -6.89 16.39 17.91
N LYS A 190 -5.88 16.78 17.13
CA LYS A 190 -5.55 18.17 16.75
C LYS A 190 -6.31 18.65 15.51
N ALA A 191 -6.76 17.72 14.66
CA ALA A 191 -7.60 17.95 13.49
C ALA A 191 -8.85 17.05 13.54
N LYS A 192 -9.83 17.32 12.67
CA LYS A 192 -11.13 16.62 12.64
C LYS A 192 -11.44 16.08 11.26
N TRP A 193 -12.15 14.96 11.22
CA TRP A 193 -12.69 14.38 9.98
C TRP A 193 -13.64 15.31 9.19
N ASN A 194 -14.20 16.33 9.82
CA ASN A 194 -15.04 17.34 9.18
C ASN A 194 -14.33 18.67 8.90
N ASP A 195 -13.00 18.73 8.98
CA ASP A 195 -12.24 19.90 8.53
C ASP A 195 -12.43 20.08 7.01
N PRO A 196 -12.62 21.32 6.49
CA PRO A 196 -12.99 21.55 5.10
C PRO A 196 -12.05 20.92 4.06
N ASP A 197 -10.75 20.91 4.33
CA ASP A 197 -9.77 20.30 3.41
C ASP A 197 -9.87 18.77 3.38
N VAL A 198 -10.18 18.12 4.52
CA VAL A 198 -10.42 16.66 4.58
C VAL A 198 -11.68 16.31 3.80
N VAL A 199 -12.75 17.08 4.04
CA VAL A 199 -14.04 16.92 3.34
C VAL A 199 -13.88 17.14 1.82
N LYS A 200 -13.06 18.09 1.38
CA LYS A 200 -12.74 18.32 -0.04
C LYS A 200 -12.16 17.07 -0.71
N GLY A 201 -11.29 16.31 -0.04
CA GLY A 201 -10.71 15.08 -0.59
C GLY A 201 -11.77 13.99 -0.85
N PHE A 202 -12.70 13.82 0.09
CA PHE A 202 -13.84 12.90 -0.09
C PHE A 202 -14.83 13.38 -1.15
N GLN A 203 -15.08 14.69 -1.26
CA GLN A 203 -15.93 15.27 -2.30
C GLN A 203 -15.36 15.03 -3.71
N ILE A 204 -14.05 15.18 -3.88
CA ILE A 204 -13.38 14.88 -5.15
C ILE A 204 -13.58 13.41 -5.56
N PHE A 205 -13.49 12.47 -4.61
CA PHE A 205 -13.76 11.05 -4.89
C PHE A 205 -15.23 10.77 -5.24
N ASP A 206 -16.17 11.38 -4.51
CA ASP A 206 -17.61 11.31 -4.79
C ASP A 206 -17.97 11.88 -6.17
N ASP A 207 -17.32 12.96 -6.61
CA ASP A 207 -17.49 13.50 -7.97
C ASP A 207 -16.99 12.55 -9.07
N LEU A 208 -15.87 11.83 -8.86
CA LEU A 208 -15.42 10.79 -9.80
C LEU A 208 -16.41 9.61 -9.88
N LEU A 209 -17.03 9.24 -8.75
CA LEU A 209 -18.08 8.21 -8.68
C LEU A 209 -19.34 8.67 -9.44
N LYS A 210 -19.82 9.89 -9.19
CA LYS A 210 -20.97 10.50 -9.88
C LYS A 210 -20.76 10.68 -11.38
N LYS A 211 -19.53 10.94 -11.81
CA LYS A 211 -19.14 10.99 -13.24
C LYS A 211 -19.06 9.59 -13.87
N GLU A 212 -19.27 8.51 -13.12
CA GLU A 212 -19.21 7.11 -13.57
C GLU A 212 -17.87 6.74 -14.23
N TYR A 213 -16.75 7.25 -13.70
CA TYR A 213 -15.42 6.96 -14.25
C TYR A 213 -14.87 5.59 -13.83
N PHE A 214 -15.55 4.88 -12.93
CA PHE A 214 -15.15 3.57 -12.43
C PHE A 214 -15.91 2.42 -13.11
N THR A 215 -15.44 1.20 -12.90
CA THR A 215 -16.11 -0.03 -13.35
C THR A 215 -17.54 -0.10 -12.83
N LYS A 216 -18.51 -0.39 -13.72
CA LYS A 216 -19.91 -0.53 -13.33
C LYS A 216 -20.09 -1.68 -12.34
N ASN A 217 -20.98 -1.49 -11.37
CA ASN A 217 -21.26 -2.46 -10.29
C ASN A 217 -20.04 -2.83 -9.43
N ALA A 218 -19.05 -1.93 -9.28
CA ALA A 218 -17.82 -2.16 -8.50
C ALA A 218 -18.03 -2.76 -7.10
N ILE A 219 -19.11 -2.43 -6.40
CA ILE A 219 -19.45 -2.99 -5.07
C ILE A 219 -19.56 -4.53 -5.09
N GLY A 220 -19.98 -5.12 -6.20
CA GLY A 220 -20.04 -6.57 -6.39
C GLY A 220 -18.74 -7.21 -6.89
N LEU A 221 -17.72 -6.41 -7.21
CA LEU A 221 -16.45 -6.87 -7.77
C LEU A 221 -15.38 -6.94 -6.66
N LYS A 222 -14.72 -8.10 -6.58
CA LYS A 222 -13.58 -8.31 -5.70
C LYS A 222 -12.30 -7.70 -6.24
N TYR A 223 -11.38 -7.42 -5.35
CA TYR A 223 -10.04 -6.90 -5.67
C TYR A 223 -9.29 -7.72 -6.74
N ASP A 224 -9.22 -9.04 -6.60
CA ASP A 224 -8.54 -9.90 -7.59
C ASP A 224 -9.19 -9.83 -8.99
N ALA A 225 -10.51 -9.58 -9.06
CA ALA A 225 -11.23 -9.41 -10.32
C ALA A 225 -10.98 -8.03 -10.95
N MET A 226 -10.85 -6.97 -10.13
CA MET A 226 -10.37 -5.65 -10.57
C MET A 226 -8.97 -5.75 -11.18
N GLN A 227 -8.04 -6.40 -10.46
CA GLN A 227 -6.68 -6.61 -10.96
C GLN A 227 -6.68 -7.37 -12.31
N ALA A 228 -7.42 -8.49 -12.39
CA ALA A 228 -7.51 -9.27 -13.62
C ALA A 228 -8.10 -8.44 -14.78
N SER A 229 -9.14 -7.65 -14.52
CA SER A 229 -9.79 -6.80 -15.53
C SER A 229 -8.82 -5.77 -16.12
N PHE A 230 -8.08 -5.04 -15.26
CA PHE A 230 -7.05 -4.10 -15.71
C PHE A 230 -5.90 -4.81 -16.44
N ALA A 231 -5.39 -5.92 -15.91
CA ALA A 231 -4.32 -6.72 -16.53
C ALA A 231 -4.71 -7.27 -17.92
N GLN A 232 -6.00 -7.42 -18.21
CA GLN A 232 -6.53 -7.81 -19.52
C GLN A 232 -6.85 -6.61 -20.44
N GLY A 233 -6.55 -5.38 -20.01
CA GLY A 233 -6.73 -4.16 -20.81
C GLY A 233 -8.17 -3.63 -20.85
N GLN A 234 -9.03 -4.01 -19.91
CA GLN A 234 -10.46 -3.64 -19.92
C GLN A 234 -10.75 -2.24 -19.33
N ALA A 235 -9.75 -1.60 -18.71
CA ALA A 235 -9.81 -0.22 -18.25
C ALA A 235 -8.50 0.52 -18.60
N ALA A 236 -8.57 1.84 -18.72
CA ALA A 236 -7.40 2.66 -19.04
C ALA A 236 -6.42 2.79 -17.86
N MET A 237 -6.95 2.83 -16.63
CA MET A 237 -6.22 3.07 -15.40
C MET A 237 -6.71 2.16 -14.25
N SER A 238 -5.88 2.03 -13.22
CA SER A 238 -6.20 1.37 -11.95
C SER A 238 -5.46 2.10 -10.82
N PHE A 239 -6.17 2.55 -9.78
CA PHE A 239 -5.50 3.08 -8.58
C PHE A 239 -5.18 1.90 -7.66
N ASP A 240 -3.89 1.65 -7.43
CA ASP A 240 -3.44 0.42 -6.80
C ASP A 240 -2.07 0.57 -6.14
N GLY A 241 -1.67 -0.41 -5.33
CA GLY A 241 -0.38 -0.41 -4.63
C GLY A 241 0.69 -1.25 -5.32
N GLY A 242 1.96 -0.91 -5.11
CA GLY A 242 3.11 -1.62 -5.70
C GLY A 242 3.19 -3.14 -5.45
N TRP A 243 2.39 -3.70 -4.54
CA TRP A 243 2.28 -5.15 -4.34
C TRP A 243 1.66 -5.90 -5.55
N VAL A 244 0.98 -5.21 -6.47
CA VAL A 244 0.34 -5.81 -7.65
C VAL A 244 1.28 -6.24 -8.78
N GLN A 245 2.59 -6.02 -8.65
CA GLN A 245 3.59 -6.43 -9.64
C GLN A 245 3.54 -7.94 -9.96
N SER A 246 3.11 -8.79 -9.01
CA SER A 246 2.91 -10.22 -9.24
C SER A 246 1.79 -10.55 -10.24
N THR A 247 0.86 -9.60 -10.48
CA THR A 247 -0.21 -9.66 -11.47
C THR A 247 0.11 -8.81 -12.70
N TYR A 248 0.33 -7.49 -12.56
CA TYR A 248 0.38 -6.56 -13.70
C TYR A 248 1.64 -6.71 -14.57
N ALA A 249 2.78 -7.08 -13.98
CA ALA A 249 4.05 -7.31 -14.69
C ALA A 249 4.31 -8.80 -15.01
N ASN A 250 3.33 -9.68 -14.81
CA ASN A 250 3.45 -11.10 -15.13
C ASN A 250 2.86 -11.41 -16.51
N LYS A 251 3.69 -11.79 -17.49
CA LYS A 251 3.28 -12.08 -18.88
C LYS A 251 2.31 -13.28 -19.01
N GLU A 252 2.19 -14.12 -18.00
CA GLU A 252 1.18 -15.20 -17.96
C GLU A 252 -0.21 -14.70 -17.52
N LYS A 253 -0.27 -13.60 -16.75
CA LYS A 253 -1.50 -13.06 -16.15
C LYS A 253 -1.97 -11.74 -16.77
N SER A 254 -1.05 -11.00 -17.39
CA SER A 254 -1.27 -9.65 -17.91
C SER A 254 -0.94 -9.58 -19.40
N LYS A 255 -1.87 -9.01 -20.17
CA LYS A 255 -1.69 -8.68 -21.60
C LYS A 255 -1.05 -7.31 -21.81
N ILE A 256 -0.96 -6.50 -20.76
CA ILE A 256 -0.50 -5.11 -20.82
C ILE A 256 0.90 -4.93 -20.24
N VAL A 257 1.67 -5.99 -20.00
CA VAL A 257 3.01 -5.91 -19.35
C VAL A 257 3.93 -4.91 -20.04
N ASP A 258 4.02 -4.99 -21.37
CA ASP A 258 4.90 -4.12 -22.16
C ASP A 258 4.31 -2.70 -22.33
N ASP A 259 3.00 -2.54 -22.09
CA ASP A 259 2.24 -1.28 -22.11
C ASP A 259 1.98 -0.70 -20.69
N LEU A 260 2.52 -1.30 -19.62
CA LEU A 260 2.22 -0.88 -18.26
C LEU A 260 3.00 0.40 -17.91
N GLY A 261 2.29 1.43 -17.46
CA GLY A 261 2.87 2.64 -16.88
C GLY A 261 2.35 2.92 -15.47
N PHE A 262 3.00 3.86 -14.78
CA PHE A 262 2.61 4.32 -13.45
C PHE A 262 2.79 5.84 -13.35
N PHE A 263 1.88 6.51 -12.65
CA PHE A 263 2.02 7.90 -12.20
C PHE A 263 1.28 8.12 -10.87
N ILE A 264 1.61 9.19 -10.16
CA ILE A 264 1.00 9.55 -8.88
C ILE A 264 -0.29 10.35 -9.11
N LEU A 265 -1.11 10.60 -8.07
CA LEU A 265 -2.29 11.45 -8.25
C LEU A 265 -1.86 12.86 -8.71
N PRO A 266 -2.46 13.41 -9.79
CA PRO A 266 -2.15 14.74 -10.29
C PRO A 266 -2.47 15.84 -9.27
N ASN A 267 -1.75 16.95 -9.35
CA ASN A 267 -1.83 18.01 -8.35
C ASN A 267 -3.20 18.70 -8.36
N ILE A 268 -3.77 18.85 -7.15
CA ILE A 268 -5.09 19.43 -6.92
C ILE A 268 -4.93 20.94 -6.72
N ASP A 269 -5.83 21.73 -7.33
CA ASP A 269 -5.82 23.18 -7.17
C ASP A 269 -6.02 23.58 -5.70
N GLY A 270 -5.02 24.28 -5.15
CA GLY A 270 -4.94 24.65 -3.73
C GLY A 270 -4.69 23.47 -2.77
N GLY A 271 -4.26 22.31 -3.26
CA GLY A 271 -3.92 21.14 -2.44
C GLY A 271 -2.67 21.38 -1.59
N LYS A 272 -2.80 21.20 -0.26
CA LYS A 272 -1.70 21.39 0.70
C LYS A 272 -0.72 20.21 0.75
N GLY A 273 -1.12 19.05 0.23
CA GLY A 273 -0.32 17.82 0.09
C GLY A 273 -0.11 17.41 -1.36
N ASN A 274 -0.01 18.38 -2.28
CA ASN A 274 0.41 18.10 -3.65
C ASN A 274 1.79 17.40 -3.69
N ASP A 275 2.07 16.66 -4.77
CA ASP A 275 3.23 15.76 -4.93
C ASP A 275 3.38 14.67 -3.83
N SER A 276 2.34 14.43 -3.01
CA SER A 276 2.38 13.43 -1.94
C SER A 276 1.86 12.07 -2.43
N VAL A 277 2.54 10.99 -2.04
CA VAL A 277 2.14 9.60 -2.31
C VAL A 277 1.87 8.83 -1.03
N ASN A 278 0.82 8.01 -1.01
CA ASN A 278 0.67 7.02 0.05
C ASN A 278 1.72 5.92 -0.16
N ALA A 279 2.74 5.89 0.70
CA ALA A 279 3.85 4.95 0.63
C ALA A 279 4.28 4.54 2.04
N SER A 280 4.73 3.31 2.25
CA SER A 280 5.23 2.83 3.55
C SER A 280 6.12 1.60 3.40
N TYR A 281 6.87 1.26 4.45
CA TYR A 281 7.85 0.17 4.49
C TYR A 281 7.38 -0.99 5.37
N CYS A 282 6.81 -2.04 4.79
CA CYS A 282 6.41 -3.26 5.49
C CYS A 282 7.61 -4.21 5.72
N LEU A 283 8.02 -4.53 6.95
CA LEU A 283 8.25 -5.91 7.43
C LEU A 283 7.39 -5.90 8.67
N PHE A 284 6.36 -6.73 8.78
CA PHE A 284 5.64 -6.78 10.03
C PHE A 284 5.07 -5.43 10.56
N THR A 285 4.87 -4.37 9.74
CA THR A 285 3.99 -3.19 9.98
C THR A 285 3.89 -2.22 8.76
N GLN A 286 2.67 -1.88 8.24
CA GLN A 286 2.29 -0.75 7.32
C GLN A 286 1.79 0.55 8.04
N TYR A 287 2.40 1.75 7.97
CA TYR A 287 1.61 3.01 7.88
C TYR A 287 2.41 4.20 7.33
N SER A 288 1.72 4.98 6.51
CA SER A 288 2.23 5.90 5.50
C SER A 288 3.28 6.93 5.96
N ILE A 289 4.35 7.03 5.19
CA ILE A 289 5.25 8.18 5.15
C ILE A 289 5.19 8.78 3.75
N TYR A 290 4.65 9.99 3.68
CA TYR A 290 4.58 10.80 2.47
C TYR A 290 5.98 11.27 2.04
N SER A 291 6.74 10.39 1.41
CA SER A 291 8.00 10.74 0.78
C SER A 291 7.72 11.46 -0.55
N CYS A 292 8.14 12.71 -0.67
CA CYS A 292 8.02 13.49 -1.90
C CYS A 292 9.02 12.97 -2.96
N CYS A 293 8.66 11.86 -3.63
CA CYS A 293 9.40 11.33 -4.77
C CYS A 293 9.17 12.21 -6.01
N ARG A 294 10.03 13.22 -6.18
CA ARG A 294 10.09 14.02 -7.41
C ARG A 294 10.64 13.20 -8.58
N GLY A 295 9.77 12.62 -9.39
CA GLY A 295 10.14 12.03 -10.69
C GLY A 295 9.37 10.76 -11.04
N THR A 296 9.48 10.35 -12.30
CA THR A 296 8.97 9.07 -12.80
C THR A 296 9.73 7.92 -12.17
N VAL A 297 9.05 7.12 -11.33
CA VAL A 297 9.61 5.90 -10.74
C VAL A 297 9.57 4.77 -11.76
N ASP A 298 10.73 4.19 -12.08
CA ASP A 298 10.81 2.99 -12.91
C ASP A 298 10.44 1.76 -12.07
N LEU A 299 9.28 1.17 -12.39
CA LEU A 299 8.75 -0.03 -11.73
C LEU A 299 9.70 -1.23 -11.77
N CYS A 300 10.69 -1.28 -12.67
CA CYS A 300 11.67 -2.36 -12.72
C CYS A 300 12.71 -2.31 -11.57
N SER A 301 12.67 -1.27 -10.72
CA SER A 301 13.62 -1.05 -9.62
C SER A 301 13.04 -1.25 -8.21
N LEU A 302 11.79 -1.75 -8.11
CA LEU A 302 11.07 -2.09 -6.87
C LEU A 302 10.87 -3.61 -6.70
#